data_AF-A0A9Q0G0Y2-F1
#
_entry.id   AF-A0A9Q0G0Y2-F1
#
_cell.length_a   1.000
_cell.length_b   1.000
_cell.length_c   1.000
_cell.angle_alpha   90.00
_cell.angle_beta   90.00
_cell.angle_gamma   90.00
#
_symmetry.space_group_name_H-M   'P 1'
#
loop_
_entity.id
_entity.type
_entity.pdbx_description
1 polymer ?
#
loop_
_entity_poly.entity_id
_entity_poly.type
_entity_poly.pdbx_seq_one_letter_code
_entity_poly.pdbx_strand_id
1 'polypeptide(L)'
;MEEIEVIIVGAGPAGLATSACLNVQSIPNIVLEREDSYASLWKKRAYDCLKLHLAKQYCQLPHMPFPSNTPTFVPKAGWLSYLDNYVSRFEINPRYHRLVESASYDEKDGKWCVKVKNTNLDECEVYVANFLVVATGENSEGFIPHIEGIQSFEGEILHSSKFRNGSKFSGKDVLVVGSGNSGMEIAYELSKSGANTSIVCRSP
;
A
#
# COMPACT_ATOMS: atom_id res chain seq x y z
N MET A 1 18.18 -7.67 21.01
CA MET A 1 17.32 -6.50 21.30
C MET A 1 18.04 -5.31 20.73
N GLU A 2 17.43 -4.63 19.77
CA GLU A 2 18.03 -3.48 19.09
C GLU A 2 17.31 -2.21 19.53
N GLU A 3 18.08 -1.20 19.95
CA GLU A 3 17.54 0.09 20.38
C GLU A 3 17.76 1.14 19.29
N ILE A 4 16.71 1.89 18.98
CA ILE A 4 16.70 2.94 17.95
C ILE A 4 15.80 4.09 18.38
N GLU A 5 16.04 5.31 17.90
CA GLU A 5 15.25 6.47 18.32
C GLU A 5 13.79 6.36 17.86
N VAL A 6 13.56 6.00 16.59
CA VAL A 6 12.23 5.90 15.98
C VAL A 6 12.04 4.59 15.21
N ILE A 7 10.98 3.85 15.54
CA ILE A 7 10.49 2.71 14.75
C ILE A 7 9.32 3.16 13.89
N ILE A 8 9.39 2.89 12.58
CA ILE A 8 8.32 3.13 11.61
C ILE A 8 7.79 1.78 11.13
N VAL A 9 6.49 1.54 11.28
CA VAL A 9 5.84 0.30 10.86
C VAL A 9 5.14 0.51 9.53
N GLY A 10 5.68 -0.07 8.46
CA GLY A 10 5.16 -0.01 7.09
C GLY A 10 6.01 0.89 6.17
N ALA A 11 6.42 0.36 5.03
CA ALA A 11 7.16 1.07 3.98
C ALA A 11 6.23 1.51 2.82
N GLY A 12 5.00 1.92 3.15
CA GLY A 12 4.14 2.65 2.22
C GLY A 12 4.56 4.11 2.06
N PRO A 13 3.88 4.90 1.21
CA PRO A 13 4.21 6.32 1.01
C PRO A 13 4.32 7.14 2.31
N ALA A 14 3.47 6.85 3.29
CA ALA A 14 3.51 7.49 4.61
C ALA A 14 4.81 7.16 5.37
N GLY A 15 5.17 5.89 5.51
CA GLY A 15 6.38 5.49 6.23
C GLY A 15 7.66 5.93 5.53
N LEU A 16 7.69 5.89 4.20
CA LEU A 16 8.79 6.43 3.41
C LEU A 16 8.96 7.94 3.62
N ALA A 17 7.86 8.70 3.57
CA ALA A 17 7.89 10.14 3.83
C ALA A 17 8.37 10.46 5.26
N THR A 18 7.90 9.71 6.27
CA THR A 18 8.38 9.86 7.64
C THR A 18 9.89 9.61 7.75
N SER A 19 10.38 8.51 7.18
CA SER A 19 11.82 8.19 7.21
C SER A 19 12.65 9.26 6.51
N ALA A 20 12.21 9.77 5.35
CA ALA A 20 12.88 10.87 4.67
C ALA A 20 12.98 12.14 5.53
N CYS A 21 11.87 12.55 6.17
CA CYS A 21 11.87 13.71 7.06
C CYS A 21 12.84 13.54 8.25
N LEU A 22 12.90 12.34 8.83
CA LEU A 22 13.81 12.02 9.92
C LEU A 22 15.27 12.00 9.45
N ASN A 23 15.54 11.43 8.28
CA ASN A 23 16.89 11.40 7.68
C ASN A 23 17.40 12.82 7.38
N VAL A 24 16.55 13.72 6.87
CA VAL A 24 16.90 15.14 6.68
C VAL A 24 17.31 15.81 7.99
N GLN A 25 16.73 15.40 9.13
CA GLN A 25 17.07 15.89 10.46
C GLN A 25 18.16 15.07 11.17
N SER A 26 18.76 14.08 10.49
CA SER A 26 19.74 13.15 11.08
C SER A 26 19.24 12.40 12.32
N ILE A 27 17.93 12.09 12.39
CA ILE A 27 17.33 11.33 13.48
C ILE A 27 17.38 9.83 13.13
N PRO A 28 18.05 8.98 13.95
CA PRO A 28 18.11 7.54 13.70
C PRO A 28 16.72 6.91 13.62
N ASN A 29 16.45 6.15 12.56
CA ASN A 29 15.17 5.48 12.41
C ASN A 29 15.31 4.16 11.66
N ILE A 30 14.31 3.30 11.86
CA ILE A 30 14.17 2.05 11.13
C ILE A 30 12.76 1.94 10.57
N VAL A 31 12.67 1.49 9.32
CA VAL A 31 11.39 1.14 8.69
C VAL A 31 11.28 -0.38 8.67
N LEU A 32 10.25 -0.93 9.32
CA LEU A 32 9.92 -2.34 9.31
C LEU A 32 8.79 -2.59 8.31
N GLU A 33 9.02 -3.44 7.32
CA GLU A 33 8.04 -3.78 6.27
C GLU A 33 7.80 -5.28 6.25
N ARG A 34 6.52 -5.68 6.25
CA ARG A 34 6.13 -7.11 6.26
C ARG A 34 6.38 -7.79 4.91
N GLU A 35 6.32 -7.03 3.82
CA GLU A 35 6.54 -7.51 2.46
C GLU A 35 8.02 -7.46 2.06
N ASP A 36 8.35 -8.01 0.89
CA ASP A 36 9.70 -8.02 0.29
C ASP A 36 10.10 -6.68 -0.39
N SER A 37 9.23 -5.68 -0.35
CA SER A 37 9.39 -4.42 -1.09
C SER A 37 8.57 -3.30 -0.46
N TYR A 38 9.09 -2.07 -0.56
CA TYR A 38 8.32 -0.87 -0.21
C TYR A 38 7.18 -0.63 -1.21
N ALA A 39 6.17 0.09 -0.75
CA ALA A 39 4.97 0.40 -1.52
C ALA A 39 4.34 -0.86 -2.15
N SER A 40 4.35 -1.98 -1.42
CA SER A 40 3.88 -3.29 -1.87
C SER A 40 2.45 -3.26 -2.42
N LEU A 41 1.56 -2.43 -1.85
CA LEU A 41 0.21 -2.18 -2.39
C LEU A 41 0.28 -1.71 -3.86
N TRP A 42 1.16 -0.75 -4.15
CA TRP A 42 1.33 -0.18 -5.49
C TRP A 42 2.08 -1.13 -6.42
N LYS A 43 3.14 -1.78 -5.94
CA LYS A 43 3.96 -2.69 -6.76
C LYS A 43 3.23 -3.98 -7.09
N LYS A 44 2.55 -4.58 -6.11
CA LYS A 44 1.99 -5.93 -6.21
C LYS A 44 0.48 -5.98 -6.40
N ARG A 45 -0.30 -5.01 -5.90
CA ARG A 45 -1.76 -5.14 -5.77
C ARG A 45 -2.57 -4.14 -6.61
N ALA A 46 -2.00 -3.00 -6.98
CA ALA A 46 -2.65 -2.04 -7.87
C ALA A 46 -2.81 -2.60 -9.29
N TYR A 47 -3.95 -2.34 -9.92
CA TYR A 47 -4.21 -2.69 -11.33
C TYR A 47 -3.40 -1.82 -12.30
N ASP A 48 -3.23 -2.32 -13.52
CA ASP A 48 -2.24 -1.77 -14.47
C ASP A 48 -2.63 -0.40 -15.02
N CYS A 49 -3.93 -0.16 -15.21
CA CYS A 49 -4.46 1.09 -15.74
C CYS A 49 -4.54 2.24 -14.71
N LEU A 50 -4.15 1.98 -13.46
CA LEU A 50 -4.29 2.94 -12.37
C LEU A 50 -3.51 4.23 -12.65
N LYS A 51 -4.16 5.36 -12.36
CA LYS A 51 -3.53 6.68 -12.23
C LYS A 51 -3.86 7.25 -10.85
N LEU A 52 -3.01 8.14 -10.35
CA LEU A 52 -3.35 8.90 -9.15
C LEU A 52 -4.60 9.75 -9.43
N HIS A 53 -5.57 9.71 -8.51
CA HIS A 53 -6.85 10.41 -8.65
C HIS A 53 -6.74 11.91 -8.35
N LEU A 54 -5.67 12.33 -7.68
CA LEU A 54 -5.37 13.73 -7.42
C LEU A 54 -4.26 14.24 -8.35
N ALA A 55 -4.26 15.55 -8.57
CA ALA A 55 -3.19 16.19 -9.31
C ALA A 55 -1.83 16.01 -8.59
N LYS A 56 -0.75 15.86 -9.36
CA LYS A 56 0.60 15.54 -8.88
C LYS A 56 1.07 16.40 -7.70
N GLN A 57 0.68 17.68 -7.66
CA GLN A 57 1.04 18.63 -6.60
C GLN A 57 0.51 18.20 -5.22
N TYR A 58 -0.60 17.47 -5.17
CA TYR A 58 -1.19 16.94 -3.93
C TYR A 58 -0.67 15.56 -3.55
N CYS A 59 0.07 14.90 -4.45
CA CYS A 59 0.61 13.56 -4.22
C CYS A 59 2.12 13.54 -3.98
N GLN A 60 2.80 14.68 -4.12
CA GLN A 60 4.24 14.75 -3.91
C GLN A 60 4.59 14.53 -2.44
N LEU A 61 5.66 13.78 -2.18
CA LEU A 61 6.16 13.54 -0.83
C LEU A 61 7.06 14.70 -0.37
N PRO A 62 7.20 14.90 0.95
CA PRO A 62 8.04 15.97 1.49
C PRO A 62 9.45 15.97 0.90
N HIS A 63 9.98 17.16 0.66
CA HIS A 63 11.35 17.39 0.15
C HIS A 63 11.64 16.92 -1.29
N MET A 64 10.65 16.40 -2.02
CA MET A 64 10.83 16.00 -3.42
C MET A 64 9.59 16.28 -4.28
N PRO A 65 9.53 17.41 -5.02
CA PRO A 65 8.44 17.64 -5.96
C PRO A 65 8.54 16.69 -7.16
N PHE A 66 7.41 16.46 -7.84
CA PHE A 66 7.44 15.80 -9.15
C PHE A 66 8.20 16.65 -10.20
N PRO A 67 8.89 16.03 -11.16
CA PRO A 67 9.41 16.72 -12.33
C PRO A 67 8.34 17.54 -13.07
N SER A 68 8.78 18.64 -13.70
CA SER A 68 7.87 19.56 -14.42
C SER A 68 7.12 18.86 -15.56
N ASN A 69 7.78 17.94 -16.26
CA ASN A 69 7.22 17.14 -17.36
C ASN A 69 6.30 15.98 -16.91
N THR A 70 6.19 15.71 -15.61
CA THR A 70 5.26 14.67 -15.12
C THR A 70 3.81 15.05 -15.43
N PRO A 71 2.97 14.14 -15.95
CA PRO A 71 1.55 14.39 -16.19
C PRO A 71 0.80 14.84 -14.93
N THR A 72 -0.29 15.59 -15.09
CA THR A 72 -1.13 16.05 -13.96
C THR A 72 -1.64 14.87 -13.13
N PHE A 73 -2.16 13.83 -13.78
CA PHE A 73 -2.57 12.57 -13.14
C PHE A 73 -1.52 11.50 -13.44
N VAL A 74 -0.70 11.20 -12.43
CA VAL A 74 0.49 10.36 -12.61
C VAL A 74 0.06 8.90 -12.81
N PRO A 75 0.46 8.24 -13.90
CA PRO A 75 0.24 6.80 -14.06
C PRO A 75 1.00 5.99 -13.01
N LYS A 76 0.50 4.79 -12.68
CA LYS A 76 1.15 3.84 -11.75
C LYS A 76 2.66 3.72 -11.96
N ALA A 77 3.11 3.54 -13.20
CA ALA A 77 4.54 3.41 -13.52
C ALA A 77 5.35 4.68 -13.14
N GLY A 78 4.79 5.88 -13.40
CA GLY A 78 5.41 7.14 -13.01
C GLY A 78 5.45 7.34 -11.50
N TRP A 79 4.40 6.91 -10.79
CA TRP A 79 4.37 6.93 -9.33
C TRP A 79 5.40 5.98 -8.70
N LEU A 80 5.53 4.76 -9.23
CA LEU A 80 6.53 3.80 -8.77
C LEU A 80 7.95 4.31 -9.02
N SER A 81 8.23 4.85 -10.20
CA SER A 81 9.54 5.47 -10.48
C SER A 81 9.83 6.66 -9.56
N TYR A 82 8.82 7.49 -9.25
CA TYR A 82 8.95 8.55 -8.27
C TYR A 82 9.31 8.01 -6.87
N LEU A 83 8.64 6.95 -6.41
CA LEU A 83 8.95 6.33 -5.11
C LEU A 83 10.34 5.69 -5.08
N ASP A 84 10.75 5.02 -6.16
CA ASP A 84 12.09 4.42 -6.25
C ASP A 84 13.18 5.50 -6.15
N ASN A 85 13.00 6.63 -6.84
CA ASN A 85 13.88 7.80 -6.71
C ASN A 85 13.85 8.41 -5.30
N TYR A 86 12.69 8.42 -4.65
CA TYR A 86 12.52 8.97 -3.30
C TYR A 86 13.33 8.16 -2.29
N VAL A 87 13.17 6.83 -2.32
CA VAL A 87 13.90 5.89 -1.46
C VAL A 87 15.40 6.04 -1.64
N SER A 88 15.87 6.12 -2.89
CA SER A 88 17.30 6.31 -3.19
C SER A 88 17.82 7.67 -2.74
N ARG A 89 17.07 8.77 -2.97
CA ARG A 89 17.50 10.13 -2.64
C ARG A 89 17.66 10.37 -1.15
N PHE A 90 16.79 9.77 -0.33
CA PHE A 90 16.80 9.93 1.12
C PHE A 90 17.44 8.75 1.84
N GLU A 91 18.12 7.86 1.13
CA GLU A 91 18.85 6.71 1.69
C GLU A 91 17.99 5.83 2.62
N ILE A 92 16.72 5.64 2.26
CA ILE A 92 15.78 4.86 3.07
C ILE A 92 16.02 3.37 2.81
N ASN A 93 16.33 2.62 3.86
CA ASN A 93 16.60 1.19 3.77
C ASN A 93 15.63 0.39 4.65
N PRO A 94 14.41 0.08 4.19
CA PRO A 94 13.47 -0.71 4.96
C PRO A 94 13.99 -2.13 5.22
N ARG A 95 13.74 -2.64 6.43
CA ARG A 95 13.90 -4.07 6.72
C ARG A 95 12.65 -4.81 6.29
N TYR A 96 12.75 -5.49 5.16
CA TYR A 96 11.68 -6.30 4.57
C TYR A 96 11.43 -7.62 5.31
N HIS A 97 10.28 -8.25 5.15
CA HIS A 97 9.93 -9.50 5.84
C HIS A 97 9.90 -9.37 7.37
N ARG A 98 9.67 -8.16 7.89
CA ARG A 98 9.55 -7.86 9.32
C ARG A 98 8.09 -7.58 9.62
N LEU A 99 7.36 -8.61 10.00
CA LEU A 99 5.97 -8.49 10.42
C LEU A 99 5.94 -8.03 11.88
N VAL A 100 5.51 -6.80 12.13
CA VAL A 100 5.25 -6.33 13.49
C VAL A 100 3.99 -7.02 14.01
N GLU A 101 4.13 -7.84 15.05
CA GLU A 101 3.03 -8.61 15.65
C GLU A 101 2.36 -7.84 16.80
N SER A 102 3.15 -7.10 17.56
CA SER A 102 2.65 -6.30 18.68
C SER A 102 3.62 -5.18 19.05
N ALA A 103 3.08 -4.10 19.62
CA ALA A 103 3.86 -3.05 20.26
C ALA A 103 3.22 -2.69 21.61
N SER A 104 4.05 -2.52 22.63
CA SER A 104 3.62 -2.14 23.98
C SER A 104 4.52 -1.04 24.53
N TYR A 105 3.94 -0.02 25.14
CA TYR A 105 4.71 1.03 25.81
C TYR A 105 5.04 0.59 27.24
N ASP A 106 6.32 0.63 27.60
CA ASP A 106 6.80 0.42 28.96
C ASP A 106 6.86 1.76 29.69
N GLU A 107 5.96 1.96 30.66
CA GLU A 107 5.91 3.19 31.45
C GLU A 107 7.12 3.39 32.37
N LYS A 108 7.81 2.32 32.77
CA LYS A 108 8.98 2.41 33.65
C LYS A 108 10.18 2.94 32.90
N ASP A 109 10.39 2.41 31.70
CA ASP A 109 11.53 2.76 30.85
C ASP A 109 11.23 3.92 29.90
N GLY A 110 9.96 4.31 29.78
CA GLY A 110 9.50 5.39 28.90
C GLY A 110 9.66 5.08 27.42
N LYS A 111 9.57 3.79 27.03
CA LYS A 111 9.95 3.30 25.70
C LYS A 111 8.93 2.31 25.13
N TRP A 112 8.85 2.26 23.82
CA TRP A 112 8.11 1.23 23.09
C TRP A 112 8.94 -0.04 22.97
N CYS A 113 8.32 -1.19 23.24
CA CYS A 113 8.83 -2.51 22.94
C CYS A 113 8.00 -3.12 21.80
N VAL A 114 8.63 -3.44 20.67
CA VAL A 114 8.00 -3.91 19.44
C VAL A 114 8.47 -5.31 19.14
N LYS A 115 7.54 -6.27 19.11
CA LYS A 115 7.78 -7.67 18.74
C LYS A 115 7.58 -7.84 17.25
N VAL A 116 8.56 -8.46 16.60
CA VAL A 116 8.64 -8.56 15.15
C VAL A 116 8.96 -9.99 14.76
N LYS A 117 8.18 -10.57 13.87
CA LYS A 117 8.48 -11.84 13.23
C LYS A 117 9.25 -11.59 11.94
N ASN A 118 10.47 -12.11 11.87
CA ASN A 118 11.23 -12.20 10.63
C ASN A 118 10.70 -13.39 9.84
N THR A 119 9.89 -13.12 8.82
CA THR A 119 9.19 -14.17 8.07
C THR A 119 10.10 -14.93 7.10
N ASN A 120 11.32 -14.44 6.84
CA ASN A 120 12.31 -15.16 6.03
C ASN A 120 13.11 -16.17 6.84
N LEU A 121 13.47 -15.83 8.08
CA LEU A 121 14.28 -16.68 8.95
C LEU A 121 13.44 -17.47 9.97
N ASP A 122 12.14 -17.18 10.05
CA ASP A 122 11.22 -17.70 11.06
C ASP A 122 11.64 -17.34 12.50
N GLU A 123 12.32 -16.20 12.68
CA GLU A 123 12.87 -15.75 13.96
C GLU A 123 12.04 -14.63 14.59
N CYS A 124 12.04 -14.55 15.91
CA CYS A 124 11.43 -13.45 16.65
C CYS A 124 12.49 -12.42 17.05
N GLU A 125 12.29 -11.19 16.58
CA GLU A 125 13.12 -10.03 16.87
C GLU A 125 12.36 -9.09 17.84
N VAL A 126 13.11 -8.36 18.68
CA VAL A 126 12.55 -7.34 19.58
C VAL A 126 13.32 -6.05 19.39
N TYR A 127 12.57 -4.99 19.10
CA TYR A 127 13.07 -3.63 18.91
C TYR A 127 12.55 -2.73 20.02
N VAL A 128 13.39 -1.81 20.48
CA VAL A 128 13.05 -0.83 21.51
C VAL A 128 13.25 0.58 20.97
N ALA A 129 12.31 1.48 21.21
CA ALA A 129 12.42 2.87 20.75
C ALA A 129 11.72 3.90 21.62
N ASN A 130 12.18 5.15 21.55
CA ASN A 130 11.50 6.28 22.19
C ASN A 130 10.18 6.60 21.47
N PHE A 131 10.16 6.47 20.14
CA PHE A 131 9.00 6.78 19.32
C PHE A 131 8.59 5.63 18.42
N LEU A 132 7.27 5.47 18.27
CA LEU A 132 6.65 4.52 17.34
C LEU A 132 5.75 5.27 16.35
N VAL A 133 5.99 5.06 15.07
CA VAL A 133 5.15 5.57 13.97
C VAL A 133 4.45 4.39 13.31
N VAL A 134 3.12 4.42 13.30
CA VAL A 134 2.30 3.41 12.62
C VAL A 134 1.89 3.92 11.24
N ALA A 135 2.48 3.35 10.19
CA ALA A 135 2.30 3.73 8.79
C ALA A 135 1.83 2.54 7.91
N THR A 136 1.03 1.64 8.49
CA THR A 136 0.58 0.38 7.86
C THR A 136 -0.45 0.58 6.75
N GLY A 137 -1.10 1.74 6.70
CA GLY A 137 -2.22 2.03 5.81
C GLY A 137 -3.52 1.33 6.21
N GLU A 138 -4.60 1.67 5.52
CA GLU A 138 -5.96 1.18 5.79
C GLU A 138 -6.51 0.23 4.71
N ASN A 139 -5.91 0.24 3.51
CA ASN A 139 -6.46 -0.41 2.31
C ASN A 139 -5.78 -1.75 1.97
N SER A 140 -5.10 -2.38 2.93
CA SER A 140 -4.29 -3.57 2.66
C SER A 140 -5.08 -4.87 2.62
N GLU A 141 -6.17 -4.96 3.39
CA GLU A 141 -6.95 -6.20 3.53
C GLU A 141 -8.25 -6.09 2.73
N GLY A 142 -8.48 -7.06 1.83
CA GLY A 142 -9.71 -7.11 1.05
C GLY A 142 -10.88 -7.61 1.88
N PHE A 143 -12.05 -7.01 1.72
CA PHE A 143 -13.26 -7.42 2.40
C PHE A 143 -14.32 -7.81 1.36
N ILE A 144 -14.67 -9.09 1.33
CA ILE A 144 -15.80 -9.59 0.56
C ILE A 144 -16.96 -9.76 1.56
N PRO A 145 -18.03 -8.94 1.49
CA PRO A 145 -19.17 -9.09 2.38
C PRO A 145 -19.88 -10.42 2.11
N HIS A 146 -20.62 -10.90 3.10
CA HIS A 146 -21.55 -12.01 2.87
C HIS A 146 -22.62 -11.58 1.87
N ILE A 147 -22.82 -12.39 0.84
CA ILE A 147 -23.86 -12.24 -0.16
C ILE A 147 -24.63 -13.56 -0.20
N GLU A 148 -25.94 -13.48 0.02
CA GLU A 148 -26.81 -14.65 -0.03
C GLU A 148 -26.72 -15.32 -1.42
N GLY A 149 -26.56 -16.65 -1.45
CA GLY A 149 -26.43 -17.41 -2.69
C GLY A 149 -25.07 -17.32 -3.39
N ILE A 150 -24.08 -16.60 -2.84
CA ILE A 150 -22.75 -16.46 -3.47
C ILE A 150 -22.01 -17.79 -3.63
N GLN A 151 -22.24 -18.75 -2.72
CA GLN A 151 -21.59 -20.07 -2.75
C GLN A 151 -22.08 -20.96 -3.90
N SER A 152 -23.30 -20.74 -4.39
CA SER A 152 -23.85 -21.44 -5.55
C SER A 152 -23.52 -20.75 -6.88
N PHE A 153 -22.80 -19.63 -6.87
CA PHE A 153 -22.37 -18.97 -8.09
C PHE A 153 -21.19 -19.72 -8.71
N GLU A 154 -21.39 -20.28 -9.90
CA GLU A 154 -20.38 -21.08 -10.61
C GLU A 154 -19.30 -20.24 -11.30
N GLY A 155 -19.51 -18.92 -11.38
CA GLY A 155 -18.56 -17.98 -11.99
C GLY A 155 -17.41 -17.59 -11.06
N GLU A 156 -16.43 -16.89 -11.63
CA GLU A 156 -15.29 -16.38 -10.88
C GLU A 156 -15.69 -15.21 -9.96
N ILE A 157 -15.34 -15.30 -8.68
CA ILE A 157 -15.51 -14.21 -7.71
C ILE A 157 -14.14 -13.64 -7.38
N LEU A 158 -14.00 -12.33 -7.55
CA LEU A 158 -12.74 -11.63 -7.39
C LEU A 158 -12.92 -10.33 -6.59
N HIS A 159 -12.18 -10.17 -5.50
CA HIS A 159 -12.09 -8.86 -4.83
C HIS A 159 -11.21 -7.92 -5.65
N SER A 160 -11.49 -6.61 -5.60
CA SER A 160 -10.78 -5.57 -6.36
C SER A 160 -9.25 -5.60 -6.20
N SER A 161 -8.75 -5.94 -5.00
CA SER A 161 -7.31 -6.09 -4.71
C SER A 161 -6.59 -7.20 -5.51
N LYS A 162 -7.34 -8.14 -6.08
CA LYS A 162 -6.84 -9.22 -6.93
C LYS A 162 -7.03 -8.94 -8.43
N PHE A 163 -7.78 -7.90 -8.79
CA PHE A 163 -7.89 -7.44 -10.18
C PHE A 163 -6.54 -6.88 -10.67
N ARG A 164 -6.20 -7.16 -11.93
CA ARG A 164 -4.95 -6.69 -12.57
C ARG A 164 -5.23 -5.90 -13.83
N ASN A 165 -5.99 -6.48 -14.76
CA ASN A 165 -6.44 -5.85 -15.99
C ASN A 165 -7.69 -6.58 -16.54
N GLY A 166 -8.35 -5.96 -17.52
CA GLY A 166 -9.60 -6.47 -18.08
C GLY A 166 -9.48 -7.58 -19.11
N SER A 167 -8.27 -7.92 -19.58
CA SER A 167 -8.07 -8.80 -20.75
C SER A 167 -8.70 -10.19 -20.61
N LYS A 168 -8.65 -10.80 -19.41
CA LYS A 168 -9.25 -12.11 -19.08
C LYS A 168 -10.80 -12.13 -19.20
N PHE A 169 -11.41 -10.95 -19.25
CA PHE A 169 -12.85 -10.77 -19.19
C PHE A 169 -13.47 -10.38 -20.52
N SER A 170 -12.67 -10.24 -21.58
CA SER A 170 -13.18 -9.95 -22.93
C SER A 170 -14.28 -10.94 -23.34
N GLY A 171 -15.43 -10.42 -23.77
CA GLY A 171 -16.59 -11.20 -24.18
C GLY A 171 -17.40 -11.84 -23.03
N LYS A 172 -17.05 -11.60 -21.77
CA LYS A 172 -17.79 -12.12 -20.60
C LYS A 172 -18.74 -11.08 -20.04
N ASP A 173 -19.80 -11.57 -19.38
CA ASP A 173 -20.65 -10.75 -18.53
C ASP A 173 -20.00 -10.61 -17.15
N VAL A 174 -19.76 -9.36 -16.72
CA VAL A 174 -19.07 -9.08 -15.45
C VAL A 174 -19.88 -8.09 -14.62
N LEU A 175 -20.14 -8.47 -13.37
CA LEU A 175 -20.78 -7.62 -12.37
C LEU A 175 -19.74 -7.03 -11.43
N VAL A 176 -19.63 -5.71 -11.40
CA VAL A 176 -18.83 -4.97 -10.42
C VAL A 176 -19.74 -4.54 -9.27
N VAL A 177 -19.45 -5.04 -8.06
CA VAL A 177 -20.21 -4.70 -6.85
C VAL A 177 -19.51 -3.56 -6.12
N GLY A 178 -20.14 -2.39 -6.09
CA GLY A 178 -19.64 -1.19 -5.43
C GLY A 178 -19.26 -0.06 -6.40
N SER A 179 -19.55 1.18 -6.00
CA SER A 179 -19.40 2.41 -6.78
C SER A 179 -18.27 3.33 -6.29
N GLY A 180 -17.38 2.85 -5.42
CA GLY A 180 -16.17 3.60 -5.03
C GLY A 180 -15.17 3.71 -6.19
N ASN A 181 -14.08 4.46 -5.99
CA ASN A 181 -13.07 4.70 -7.03
C ASN A 181 -12.61 3.41 -7.73
N SER A 182 -12.27 2.37 -6.96
CA SER A 182 -11.87 1.09 -7.52
C SER A 182 -12.96 0.43 -8.37
N GLY A 183 -14.22 0.48 -7.92
CA GLY A 183 -15.34 -0.11 -8.66
C GLY A 183 -15.56 0.59 -10.00
N MET A 184 -15.55 1.92 -9.99
CA MET A 184 -15.72 2.73 -11.20
C MET A 184 -14.57 2.53 -12.20
N GLU A 185 -13.32 2.53 -11.74
CA GLU A 185 -12.15 2.33 -12.63
C GLU A 185 -12.08 0.90 -13.19
N ILE A 186 -12.35 -0.11 -12.36
CA ILE A 186 -12.38 -1.51 -12.81
C ILE A 186 -13.49 -1.71 -13.82
N ALA A 187 -14.69 -1.16 -13.58
CA ALA A 187 -15.80 -1.27 -14.53
C ALA A 187 -15.48 -0.60 -15.88
N TYR A 188 -14.85 0.57 -15.84
CA TYR A 188 -14.39 1.25 -17.04
C TYR A 188 -13.34 0.43 -17.81
N GLU A 189 -12.35 -0.13 -17.12
CA GLU A 189 -11.30 -0.98 -17.73
C GLU A 189 -11.87 -2.27 -18.33
N LEU A 190 -12.82 -2.92 -17.64
CA LEU A 190 -13.52 -4.11 -18.12
C LEU A 190 -14.29 -3.82 -19.42
N SER A 191 -15.07 -2.73 -19.43
CA SER A 191 -15.82 -2.29 -20.61
C SER A 191 -14.87 -1.99 -21.79
N LYS A 192 -13.77 -1.26 -21.54
CA LYS A 192 -12.75 -0.98 -22.55
C LYS A 192 -12.06 -2.25 -23.08
N SER A 193 -11.94 -3.28 -22.25
CA SER A 193 -11.37 -4.58 -22.61
C SER A 193 -12.36 -5.53 -23.29
N GLY A 194 -13.60 -5.09 -23.57
CA GLY A 194 -14.60 -5.86 -24.29
C GLY A 194 -15.49 -6.75 -23.41
N ALA A 195 -15.53 -6.55 -22.09
CA ALA A 195 -16.47 -7.23 -21.21
C ALA A 195 -17.83 -6.51 -21.19
N ASN A 196 -18.93 -7.28 -21.13
CA ASN A 196 -20.28 -6.76 -20.88
C ASN A 196 -20.41 -6.43 -19.38
N THR A 197 -20.15 -5.16 -19.03
CA THR A 197 -19.94 -4.76 -17.64
C THR A 197 -21.19 -4.12 -17.04
N SER A 198 -21.62 -4.61 -15.88
CA SER A 198 -22.67 -4.01 -15.03
C SER A 198 -22.10 -3.55 -13.70
N ILE A 199 -22.64 -2.48 -13.12
CA ILE A 199 -22.25 -1.97 -11.79
C ILE A 199 -23.46 -2.02 -10.87
N VAL A 200 -23.28 -2.56 -9.66
CA VAL A 200 -24.28 -2.50 -8.58
C VAL A 200 -23.84 -1.51 -7.53
N CYS A 201 -24.67 -0.49 -7.30
CA CYS A 201 -24.46 0.55 -6.31
C CYS A 201 -25.40 0.32 -5.12
N ARG A 202 -24.85 0.23 -3.90
CA ARG A 202 -25.68 0.08 -2.68
C ARG A 202 -26.38 1.40 -2.31
N SER A 203 -25.74 2.53 -2.56
CA SER A 203 -26.24 3.87 -2.30
C SER A 203 -25.59 4.85 -3.31
N PRO A 204 -26.27 5.93 -3.71
CA PRO A 204 -25.68 7.00 -4.52
C PRO A 204 -24.49 7.67 -3.82
#